data_AF-A0A1J5IXE1-F1
#
_entry.id   AF-A0A1J5IXE1-F1
#
_cell.length_a   1.000
_cell.length_b   1.000
_cell.length_c   1.000
_cell.angle_alpha   90.00
_cell.angle_beta   90.00
_cell.angle_gamma   90.00
#
_symmetry.space_group_name_H-M   'P 1'
#
loop_
_entity.id
_entity.type
_entity.pdbx_description
1 polymer ?
#
loop_
_entity_poly.entity_id
_entity_poly.type
_entity_poly.pdbx_seq_one_letter_code
_entity_poly.pdbx_strand_id
1 'polypeptide(L)'
;MKKTFAIMIAAACLGLGSQAAIAGPDGATIFKKKCAMCHAVDVKRTGPAVKTMNKDAAVLKDVVTNGRDGTMMKPYGKKLDAEEIDAVVAFLVSNQ
;
A
#
# COMPACT_ATOMS: atom_id res chain seq x y z
N MET A 1 -43.71 35.20 33.79
CA MET A 1 -44.27 34.84 32.47
C MET A 1 -43.82 35.90 31.48
N LYS A 2 -42.60 35.74 30.93
CA LYS A 2 -41.93 36.73 30.08
C LYS A 2 -41.25 35.98 28.93
N LYS A 3 -41.04 36.71 27.83
CA LYS A 3 -40.18 36.43 26.67
C LYS A 3 -40.99 35.84 25.50
N THR A 4 -41.52 36.62 24.55
CA THR A 4 -40.87 37.50 23.56
C THR A 4 -39.60 36.93 22.93
N PHE A 5 -39.46 37.23 21.63
CA PHE A 5 -38.29 37.10 20.77
C PHE A 5 -38.03 35.68 20.25
N ALA A 6 -38.35 35.44 18.98
CA ALA A 6 -37.56 35.81 17.80
C ALA A 6 -36.76 34.57 17.37
N ILE A 7 -37.19 34.02 16.25
CA ILE A 7 -36.45 33.04 15.45
C ILE A 7 -35.20 33.79 14.98
N MET A 8 -34.12 33.65 15.75
CA MET A 8 -32.81 34.20 15.43
C MET A 8 -31.83 33.06 15.24
N ILE A 9 -31.24 33.07 14.04
CA ILE A 9 -29.82 32.84 13.77
C ILE A 9 -29.34 31.39 13.94
N ALA A 10 -28.96 30.76 12.83
CA ALA A 10 -27.54 30.62 12.48
C ALA A 10 -27.39 29.78 11.20
N ALA A 11 -26.76 30.38 10.20
CA ALA A 11 -26.10 29.66 9.14
C ALA A 11 -25.08 28.68 9.76
N ALA A 12 -25.21 27.40 9.46
CA ALA A 12 -24.14 26.43 9.68
C ALA A 12 -23.83 25.79 8.32
N CYS A 13 -23.15 26.57 7.49
CA CYS A 13 -22.18 26.03 6.55
C CYS A 13 -21.13 25.28 7.39
N LEU A 14 -21.32 23.98 7.63
CA LEU A 14 -20.29 23.10 8.16
C LEU A 14 -20.00 22.09 7.09
N GLY A 15 -18.82 22.28 6.50
CA GLY A 15 -18.49 21.81 5.18
C GLY A 15 -18.57 20.31 5.03
N LEU A 16 -18.99 19.90 3.83
CA LEU A 16 -18.38 18.75 3.17
C LEU A 16 -16.91 19.08 2.96
N GLY A 17 -16.12 19.02 4.04
CA GLY A 17 -14.69 18.88 3.91
C GLY A 17 -14.47 17.58 3.18
N SER A 18 -14.08 17.67 1.91
CA SER A 18 -13.46 16.57 1.20
C SER A 18 -12.31 16.11 2.07
N GLN A 19 -12.54 15.09 2.89
CA GLN A 19 -11.48 14.34 3.52
C GLN A 19 -10.72 13.75 2.35
N ALA A 20 -9.63 14.43 1.97
CA ALA A 20 -8.59 13.78 1.21
C ALA A 20 -8.19 12.60 2.10
N ALA A 21 -8.69 11.41 1.75
CA ALA A 21 -8.20 10.19 2.34
C ALA A 21 -6.68 10.26 2.18
N ILE A 22 -5.96 10.27 3.30
CA ILE A 22 -4.51 10.13 3.27
C ILE A 22 -4.30 8.73 2.69
N ALA A 23 -4.11 8.66 1.38
CA ALA A 23 -3.80 7.42 0.71
C ALA A 23 -2.44 6.98 1.26
N GLY A 24 -2.40 5.77 1.81
CA GLY A 24 -1.15 5.15 2.25
C GLY A 24 -0.18 4.95 1.08
N PRO A 25 0.99 4.36 1.33
CA PRO A 25 1.99 4.12 0.30
C PRO A 25 1.42 3.38 -0.92
N ASP A 26 1.80 3.80 -2.12
CA ASP A 26 1.38 3.16 -3.37
C ASP A 26 2.28 1.96 -3.70
N GLY A 27 1.74 0.75 -3.50
CA GLY A 27 2.43 -0.52 -3.77
C GLY A 27 2.88 -0.68 -5.22
N ALA A 28 2.12 -0.19 -6.20
CA ALA A 28 2.50 -0.27 -7.61
C ALA A 28 3.73 0.61 -7.90
N THR A 29 3.76 1.81 -7.33
CA THR A 29 4.93 2.70 -7.41
C THR A 29 6.16 2.11 -6.73
N ILE A 30 6.00 1.50 -5.55
CA ILE A 30 7.10 0.81 -4.85
C ILE A 30 7.62 -0.34 -5.70
N PHE A 31 6.74 -1.19 -6.22
CA PHE A 31 7.11 -2.30 -7.11
C PHE A 31 7.93 -1.81 -8.30
N LYS A 32 7.46 -0.76 -8.99
CA LYS A 32 8.15 -0.18 -10.15
C LYS A 32 9.55 0.31 -9.79
N LYS A 33 9.73 0.96 -8.64
CA LYS A 33 11.00 1.57 -8.21
C LYS A 33 12.00 0.54 -7.64
N LYS A 34 11.51 -0.49 -6.97
CA LYS A 34 12.34 -1.35 -6.11
C LYS A 34 12.42 -2.81 -6.57
N CYS A 35 11.41 -3.29 -7.32
CA CYS A 35 11.22 -4.71 -7.62
C CYS A 35 11.31 -5.00 -9.13
N ALA A 36 10.85 -4.07 -9.97
CA ALA A 36 10.65 -4.27 -11.41
C ALA A 36 11.94 -4.53 -12.22
N MET A 37 13.10 -4.25 -11.63
CA MET A 37 14.40 -4.63 -12.21
C MET A 37 14.55 -6.16 -12.31
N CYS A 38 14.07 -6.90 -11.30
CA CYS A 38 14.22 -8.35 -11.22
C CYS A 38 12.91 -9.10 -11.46
N HIS A 39 11.76 -8.47 -11.22
CA HIS A 39 10.45 -9.09 -11.31
C HIS A 39 9.57 -8.39 -12.35
N ALA A 40 8.64 -9.13 -12.93
CA ALA A 40 7.54 -8.59 -13.73
C ALA A 40 6.26 -9.35 -13.39
N VAL A 41 5.10 -8.77 -13.68
CA VAL A 41 3.81 -9.39 -13.35
C VAL A 41 3.64 -10.72 -14.08
N ASP A 42 3.77 -10.67 -15.41
CA ASP A 42 3.40 -11.79 -16.28
C ASP A 42 4.54 -12.65 -16.79
N VAL A 43 5.77 -12.14 -16.73
CA VAL A 43 6.91 -12.78 -17.38
C VAL A 43 8.03 -13.00 -16.38
N LYS A 44 8.68 -14.15 -16.49
CA LYS A 44 9.89 -14.44 -15.73
C LYS A 44 11.00 -13.48 -16.16
N ARG A 45 11.75 -12.97 -15.18
CA ARG A 45 12.96 -12.18 -15.37
C ARG A 45 14.10 -12.84 -14.57
N THR A 46 14.97 -12.04 -13.96
CA THR A 46 15.95 -12.52 -12.98
C THR A 46 15.26 -13.28 -11.85
N GLY A 47 14.15 -12.75 -11.35
CA GLY A 47 13.24 -13.42 -10.43
C GLY A 47 12.02 -14.03 -11.14
N PRO A 48 11.21 -14.82 -10.41
CA PRO A 48 9.94 -15.34 -10.95
C PRO A 48 8.97 -14.21 -11.31
N ALA A 49 8.03 -14.52 -12.21
CA ALA A 49 6.88 -13.67 -12.47
C ALA A 49 5.99 -13.60 -11.22
N VAL A 50 5.39 -12.44 -10.93
CA VAL A 50 4.53 -12.25 -9.74
C VAL A 50 3.41 -13.29 -9.68
N LYS A 51 2.77 -13.58 -10.82
CA LYS A 51 1.73 -14.61 -10.95
C LYS A 51 2.15 -16.05 -10.66
N THR A 52 3.45 -16.29 -10.61
CA THR A 52 4.02 -17.62 -10.29
C THR A 52 4.61 -17.69 -8.88
N MET A 53 4.51 -16.61 -8.10
CA MET A 53 4.98 -16.58 -6.71
C MET A 53 4.00 -17.29 -5.77
N ASN A 54 4.40 -17.44 -4.51
CA ASN A 54 3.52 -17.95 -3.46
C ASN A 54 2.30 -17.02 -3.29
N LYS A 55 1.10 -17.60 -3.13
CA LYS A 55 -0.16 -16.86 -2.98
C LYS A 55 -0.44 -16.37 -1.56
N ASP A 56 0.34 -16.84 -0.58
CA ASP A 56 0.23 -16.42 0.80
C ASP A 56 0.91 -15.07 1.02
N ALA A 57 0.11 -14.06 1.39
CA ALA A 57 0.58 -12.72 1.67
C ALA A 57 1.63 -12.68 2.82
N ALA A 58 1.51 -13.54 3.83
CA ALA A 58 2.47 -13.60 4.92
C ALA A 58 3.84 -14.10 4.44
N VAL A 59 3.85 -15.10 3.56
CA VAL A 59 5.09 -15.59 2.94
C VAL A 59 5.71 -14.53 2.04
N LEU A 60 4.91 -13.82 1.25
CA LEU A 60 5.41 -12.71 0.43
C LEU A 60 6.00 -11.59 1.30
N LYS A 61 5.32 -11.24 2.40
CA LYS A 61 5.79 -10.23 3.35
C LYS A 61 7.11 -10.62 4.00
N ASP A 62 7.24 -11.87 4.45
CA ASP A 62 8.48 -12.39 5.02
C ASP A 62 9.63 -12.30 4.01
N VAL A 63 9.43 -12.79 2.79
CA VAL A 63 10.47 -12.77 1.74
C VAL A 63 10.83 -11.34 1.31
N VAL A 64 9.88 -10.41 1.23
CA VAL A 64 10.18 -9.00 0.95
C VAL A 64 10.99 -8.39 2.10
N THR A 65 10.61 -8.67 3.34
CA THR A 65 11.26 -8.11 4.53
C THR A 65 12.68 -8.66 4.70
N ASN A 66 12.81 -9.98 4.68
CA ASN A 66 14.00 -10.73 5.08
C ASN A 66 14.83 -11.24 3.90
N GLY A 67 14.31 -11.15 2.67
CA GLY A 67 14.95 -11.72 1.49
C GLY A 67 14.73 -13.23 1.43
N ARG A 68 15.55 -13.90 0.61
CA ARG A 68 15.54 -15.37 0.52
C ARG A 68 16.96 -15.89 0.38
N ASP A 69 17.43 -16.60 1.40
CA ASP A 69 18.77 -17.18 1.46
C ASP A 69 19.06 -18.09 0.27
N GLY A 70 20.32 -18.06 -0.18
CA GLY A 70 20.76 -18.79 -1.36
C GLY A 70 20.22 -18.23 -2.69
N THR A 71 19.59 -17.05 -2.68
CA THR A 71 19.09 -16.39 -3.91
C THR A 71 19.54 -14.93 -4.00
N MET A 72 19.26 -14.30 -5.15
CA MET A 72 19.52 -12.88 -5.37
C MET A 72 18.47 -11.95 -4.71
N MET A 73 17.42 -12.50 -4.10
CA MET A 73 16.36 -11.73 -3.46
C MET A 73 16.85 -11.16 -2.12
N LYS A 74 17.33 -9.92 -2.13
CA LYS A 74 17.84 -9.21 -0.95
C LYS A 74 16.70 -8.77 -0.03
N PRO A 75 16.94 -8.67 1.30
CA PRO A 75 15.99 -8.05 2.22
C PRO A 75 15.70 -6.60 1.89
N TYR A 76 14.45 -6.19 2.06
CA TYR A 76 13.99 -4.79 1.98
C TYR A 76 13.55 -4.20 3.31
N GLY A 77 13.51 -4.97 4.41
CA GLY A 77 13.08 -4.49 5.74
C GLY A 77 13.92 -3.36 6.36
N LYS A 78 15.09 -3.06 5.78
CA LYS A 78 15.93 -1.89 6.15
C LYS A 78 15.82 -0.72 5.17
N LYS A 79 15.04 -0.87 4.11
CA LYS A 79 14.90 0.09 2.99
C LYS A 79 13.47 0.57 2.79
N LEU A 80 12.51 -0.21 3.26
CA LEU A 80 11.09 0.07 3.26
C LEU A 80 10.59 -0.06 4.69
N ASP A 81 9.69 0.82 5.10
CA ASP A 81 8.98 0.67 6.37
C ASP A 81 7.86 -0.40 6.27
N ALA A 82 7.18 -0.64 7.39
CA ALA A 82 6.15 -1.68 7.45
C ALA A 82 4.95 -1.38 6.51
N GLU A 83 4.56 -0.12 6.38
CA GLU A 83 3.42 0.29 5.55
C GLU A 83 3.76 0.16 4.06
N GLU A 84 4.99 0.52 3.67
CA GLU A 84 5.51 0.34 2.32
C GLU A 84 5.62 -1.15 1.94
N ILE A 85 6.06 -2.00 2.89
CA ILE A 85 6.10 -3.45 2.69
C ILE A 85 4.69 -4.00 2.51
N ASP A 86 3.75 -3.60 3.34
CA ASP A 86 2.36 -4.04 3.24
C ASP A 86 1.72 -3.59 1.92
N ALA A 87 1.98 -2.35 1.50
CA ALA A 87 1.51 -1.81 0.23
C ALA A 87 2.05 -2.62 -0.97
N VAL A 88 3.36 -2.92 -1.02
CA VAL A 88 3.92 -3.69 -2.14
C VAL A 88 3.45 -5.14 -2.11
N VAL A 89 3.29 -5.76 -0.94
CA VAL A 89 2.74 -7.12 -0.82
C VAL A 89 1.29 -7.16 -1.31
N ALA A 90 0.46 -6.18 -0.94
CA ALA A 90 -0.91 -6.07 -1.44
C ALA A 90 -0.95 -5.93 -2.96
N PHE A 91 -0.02 -5.15 -3.54
CA PHE A 91 0.14 -5.08 -4.99
C PHE A 91 0.51 -6.45 -5.58
N LEU A 92 1.49 -7.16 -4.99
CA LEU A 92 1.89 -8.49 -5.48
C LEU A 92 0.70 -9.45 -5.48
N VAL A 93 -0.03 -9.57 -4.37
CA VAL A 93 -1.19 -10.45 -4.19
C VAL A 93 -2.31 -10.13 -5.20
N SER A 94 -2.56 -8.84 -5.45
CA SER A 94 -3.61 -8.40 -6.40
C SER A 94 -3.23 -8.66 -7.87
N ASN A 95 -1.99 -9.06 -8.14
CA ASN A 95 -1.45 -9.30 -9.48
C ASN A 95 -0.95 -10.75 -9.66
N GLN A 96 -1.52 -11.70 -8.91
CA GLN A 96 -1.17 -13.12 -9.01
C GLN A 96 -2.10 -13.97 -9.87
#